data_AF-A0A357V3F7-F1
#
_entry.id   AF-A0A357V3F7-F1
#
_cell.length_a   1.000
_cell.length_b   1.000
_cell.length_c   1.000
_cell.angle_alpha   90.00
_cell.angle_beta   90.00
_cell.angle_gamma   90.00
#
_symmetry.space_group_name_H-M   'P 1'
#
loop_
_entity.id
_entity.type
_entity.pdbx_description
1 polymer ?
#
loop_
_entity_poly.entity_id
_entity_poly.type
_entity_poly.pdbx_seq_one_letter_code
_entity_poly.pdbx_strand_id
1 'polypeptide(L)'
;QGLPANVRMLATFSVGYEHIDLDAAKARGLVVTNTPDVLTEAVADITILLLLAASRRAREAFEMISGDNWLNIGGWRPTQFLGTGAQGKVLGILGMGRIGR
;
A
#
# COMPACT_ATOMS: atom_id res chain seq x y z
N GLN A 1 28.08 -0.85 -19.35
CA GLN A 1 28.85 -1.97 -18.77
C GLN A 1 27.86 -3.03 -18.29
N GLY A 2 28.08 -4.30 -18.61
CA GLY A 2 27.20 -5.39 -18.15
C GLY A 2 27.56 -5.87 -16.74
N LEU A 3 26.68 -6.63 -16.10
CA LEU A 3 26.98 -7.26 -14.80
C LEU A 3 28.25 -8.13 -14.91
N PRO A 4 29.04 -8.30 -13.83
CA PRO A 4 30.18 -9.22 -13.81
C PRO A 4 29.81 -10.69 -14.14
N ALA A 5 30.73 -11.44 -14.74
CA ALA A 5 30.47 -12.81 -15.21
C ALA A 5 30.14 -13.82 -14.09
N ASN A 6 30.52 -13.52 -12.84
CA ASN A 6 30.21 -14.33 -11.67
C ASN A 6 28.77 -14.14 -11.16
N VAL A 7 28.02 -13.15 -11.66
CA VAL A 7 26.60 -13.01 -11.34
C VAL A 7 25.81 -14.07 -12.10
N ARG A 8 25.10 -14.91 -11.34
CA ARG A 8 24.27 -16.01 -11.86
C ARG A 8 22.79 -15.89 -11.47
N MET A 9 22.46 -15.00 -10.55
CA MET A 9 21.11 -14.88 -9.98
C MET A 9 20.80 -13.44 -9.58
N LEU A 10 19.53 -13.07 -9.72
CA LEU A 10 18.92 -11.84 -9.20
C LEU A 10 17.80 -12.24 -8.23
N ALA A 11 17.97 -11.95 -6.94
CA ALA A 11 16.93 -12.15 -5.94
C ALA A 11 16.36 -10.79 -5.56
N THR A 12 15.14 -10.49 -6.01
CA THR A 12 14.48 -9.23 -5.66
C THR A 12 13.72 -9.35 -4.35
N PHE A 13 13.87 -8.34 -3.51
CA PHE A 13 13.14 -8.23 -2.24
C PHE A 13 11.80 -7.53 -2.46
N SER A 14 10.97 -8.14 -3.31
CA SER A 14 9.68 -7.61 -3.74
C SER A 14 8.82 -8.74 -4.32
N VAL A 15 7.49 -8.57 -4.33
CA VAL A 15 6.59 -9.47 -5.08
C VAL A 15 6.57 -9.11 -6.57
N GLY A 16 6.36 -7.83 -6.87
CA GLY A 16 6.50 -7.31 -8.22
C GLY A 16 7.95 -7.42 -8.69
N TYR A 17 8.13 -7.67 -9.98
CA TYR A 17 9.43 -7.84 -10.63
C TYR A 17 9.53 -7.02 -11.92
N GLU A 18 8.63 -6.04 -12.11
CA GLU A 18 8.54 -5.18 -13.28
C GLU A 18 9.76 -4.28 -13.47
N HIS A 19 10.53 -4.04 -12.40
CA HIS A 19 11.81 -3.34 -12.44
C HIS A 19 12.98 -4.20 -12.94
N ILE A 20 12.74 -5.48 -13.27
CA ILE A 20 13.73 -6.40 -13.85
C ILE A 20 13.33 -6.72 -15.29
N ASP A 21 14.24 -6.46 -16.23
CA ASP A 21 14.11 -6.95 -17.60
C ASP A 21 14.34 -8.47 -17.63
N LEU A 22 13.24 -9.22 -17.66
CA LEU A 22 13.27 -10.68 -17.65
C LEU A 22 13.84 -11.27 -18.94
N ASP A 23 13.69 -10.60 -20.07
CA ASP A 23 14.20 -11.08 -21.36
C ASP A 23 15.73 -10.96 -21.40
N ALA A 24 16.27 -9.83 -20.94
CA ALA A 24 17.71 -9.65 -20.80
C ALA A 24 18.32 -10.61 -19.76
N ALA A 25 17.65 -10.81 -18.62
CA ALA A 25 18.08 -11.75 -17.59
C ALA A 25 18.11 -13.19 -18.13
N LYS A 26 17.05 -13.59 -18.85
CA LYS A 26 16.93 -14.92 -19.47
C LYS A 26 17.96 -15.13 -20.58
N ALA A 27 18.18 -14.14 -21.45
CA ALA A 27 19.18 -14.19 -22.52
C ALA A 27 20.60 -14.40 -21.98
N ARG A 28 20.86 -13.94 -20.76
CA ARG A 28 22.12 -14.13 -20.04
C ARG A 28 22.18 -15.40 -19.17
N GLY A 29 21.08 -16.15 -19.06
CA GLY A 29 20.97 -17.34 -18.22
C GLY A 29 20.97 -17.04 -16.72
N LEU A 30 20.44 -15.88 -16.31
CA LEU A 30 20.28 -15.53 -14.90
C LEU A 30 18.99 -16.11 -14.32
N VAL A 31 19.07 -16.67 -13.13
CA VAL A 31 17.89 -17.02 -12.32
C VAL A 31 17.31 -15.76 -11.69
N VAL A 32 16.00 -15.57 -11.76
CA VAL A 32 15.30 -14.45 -11.08
C VAL A 32 14.31 -15.01 -10.06
N THR A 33 14.37 -14.52 -8.83
CA THR A 33 13.42 -14.88 -7.77
C THR A 33 12.81 -13.64 -7.12
N ASN A 34 11.59 -13.77 -6.62
CA ASN A 34 10.84 -12.73 -5.92
C ASN A 34 10.32 -13.29 -4.56
N THR A 35 9.55 -12.51 -3.81
CA THR A 35 9.07 -12.87 -2.47
C THR A 35 7.54 -12.93 -2.37
N PRO A 36 6.85 -13.81 -3.13
CA PRO A 36 5.40 -13.94 -3.09
C PRO A 36 4.89 -14.41 -1.71
N ASP A 37 3.58 -14.24 -1.50
CA ASP A 37 2.79 -14.78 -0.36
C ASP A 37 3.07 -14.16 1.03
N VAL A 38 4.30 -13.76 1.34
CA VAL A 38 4.71 -13.32 2.70
C VAL A 38 4.20 -11.95 3.14
N LEU A 39 3.57 -11.18 2.25
CA LEU A 39 3.14 -9.80 2.51
C LEU A 39 1.68 -9.52 2.13
N THR A 40 0.92 -10.59 1.87
CA THR A 40 -0.50 -10.52 1.50
C THR A 40 -1.32 -9.79 2.56
N GLU A 41 -1.26 -10.26 3.80
CA GLU A 41 -2.02 -9.69 4.93
C GLU A 41 -1.60 -8.26 5.25
N ALA A 42 -0.29 -7.99 5.27
CA ALA A 42 0.23 -6.66 5.59
C ALA A 42 -0.25 -5.59 4.58
N VAL A 43 -0.35 -5.93 3.29
CA VAL A 43 -0.88 -5.00 2.28
C VAL A 43 -2.41 -4.87 2.40
N ALA A 44 -3.13 -5.95 2.72
CA ALA A 44 -4.56 -5.90 2.98
C ALA A 44 -4.90 -5.00 4.19
N ASP A 45 -4.16 -5.12 5.30
CA ASP A 45 -4.29 -4.29 6.49
C ASP A 45 -4.17 -2.80 6.17
N ILE A 46 -3.11 -2.44 5.43
CA ILE A 46 -2.89 -1.05 5.01
C ILE A 46 -3.98 -0.58 4.04
N THR A 47 -4.49 -1.45 3.16
CA THR A 47 -5.59 -1.12 2.24
C THR A 47 -6.85 -0.73 3.03
N ILE A 48 -7.23 -1.52 4.03
CA ILE A 48 -8.37 -1.22 4.89
C ILE A 48 -8.12 0.02 5.75
N LEU A 49 -6.91 0.17 6.30
CA LEU A 49 -6.52 1.37 7.05
C LEU A 49 -6.70 2.64 6.19
N LEU A 50 -6.21 2.64 4.95
CA LEU A 50 -6.32 3.78 4.04
C LEU A 50 -7.77 4.05 3.64
N LEU A 51 -8.57 3.00 3.39
CA LEU A 51 -10.00 3.14 3.09
C LEU A 51 -10.76 3.82 4.26
N LEU A 52 -10.49 3.38 5.49
CA LEU A 52 -11.11 3.97 6.69
C LEU A 52 -10.57 5.39 6.96
N ALA A 53 -9.27 5.61 6.82
CA ALA A 53 -8.66 6.92 7.01
C ALA A 53 -9.22 7.96 6.03
N ALA A 54 -9.38 7.59 4.77
CA ALA A 54 -9.99 8.45 3.75
C ALA A 54 -11.47 8.72 4.04
N SER A 55 -12.26 7.69 4.30
CA SER A 55 -13.71 7.81 4.54
C SER A 55 -14.05 8.57 5.82
N ARG A 56 -13.18 8.53 6.83
CA ARG A 56 -13.36 9.17 8.15
C ARG A 56 -12.51 10.42 8.36
N ARG A 57 -11.87 10.95 7.32
CA ARG A 57 -11.08 12.19 7.35
C ARG A 57 -9.97 12.16 8.42
N ALA A 58 -9.35 11.01 8.62
CA ALA A 58 -8.39 10.80 9.72
C ALA A 58 -7.17 11.73 9.63
N ARG A 59 -6.65 12.01 8.42
CA ARG A 59 -5.52 12.93 8.23
C ARG A 59 -5.86 14.35 8.70
N GLU A 60 -7.04 14.85 8.36
CA GLU A 60 -7.47 16.19 8.74
C GLU A 60 -7.69 16.31 10.25
N ALA A 61 -8.26 15.25 10.85
CA ALA A 61 -8.39 15.17 12.30
C ALA A 61 -7.02 15.15 13.00
N PHE A 62 -6.06 14.41 12.46
CA PHE A 62 -4.69 14.38 12.97
C PHE A 62 -4.04 15.76 12.88
N GLU A 63 -4.07 16.43 11.73
CA GLU A 63 -3.51 17.77 11.54
C GLU A 63 -4.13 18.81 12.49
N MET A 64 -5.44 18.72 12.74
CA MET A 64 -6.12 19.62 13.67
C MET A 64 -5.66 19.42 15.12
N ILE A 65 -5.39 18.19 15.54
CA ILE A 65 -4.93 17.89 16.91
C ILE A 65 -3.44 18.20 17.06
N SER A 66 -2.61 17.87 16.07
CA SER A 66 -1.16 18.08 16.13
C SER A 66 -0.73 19.55 16.18
N GLY A 67 -1.58 20.48 15.75
CA GLY A 67 -1.30 21.92 15.76
C GLY A 67 -1.96 22.71 16.89
N ASP A 68 -2.45 22.06 17.96
CA ASP A 68 -3.27 22.64 19.04
C ASP A 68 -4.55 23.36 18.57
N ASN A 69 -4.89 23.25 17.28
CA ASN A 69 -6.00 23.94 16.66
C ASN A 69 -7.35 23.48 17.22
N TRP A 70 -7.46 22.22 17.63
CA TRP A 70 -8.72 21.68 18.16
C TRP A 70 -9.18 22.39 19.44
N LEU A 71 -8.26 22.66 20.38
CA LEU A 71 -8.58 23.41 21.60
C LEU A 71 -8.84 24.89 21.29
N ASN A 72 -8.07 25.47 20.37
CA ASN A 72 -8.21 26.87 19.95
C ASN A 72 -9.56 27.17 19.30
N ILE A 73 -10.20 26.19 18.65
CA ILE A 73 -11.55 26.32 18.08
C ILE A 73 -12.67 25.95 19.07
N GLY A 74 -12.36 25.70 20.33
CA GLY A 74 -13.32 25.37 21.38
C GLY A 74 -13.72 23.89 21.45
N GLY A 75 -12.92 22.98 20.85
CA GLY A 75 -13.12 21.54 20.94
C GLY A 75 -14.17 20.99 19.98
N TRP A 76 -14.95 20.02 20.45
CA TRP A 76 -15.92 19.25 19.66
C TRP A 76 -17.04 20.12 19.08
N ARG A 77 -17.46 19.83 17.84
CA ARG A 77 -18.66 20.43 17.22
C ARG A 77 -19.53 19.37 16.52
N PRO A 78 -20.87 19.50 16.51
CA PRO A 78 -21.78 18.49 15.93
C PRO A 78 -21.52 18.15 14.47
N THR A 79 -21.01 19.10 13.68
CA THR A 79 -20.77 18.94 12.23
C THR A 79 -19.30 18.72 11.88
N GLN A 80 -18.43 18.59 12.89
CA GLN A 80 -17.00 18.42 12.69
C GLN A 80 -16.68 17.05 12.08
N PHE A 81 -15.89 17.02 11.01
CA PHE A 81 -15.41 15.80 10.35
C PHE A 81 -16.49 14.76 10.02
N LEU A 82 -17.71 15.19 9.69
CA LEU A 82 -18.68 14.28 9.08
C LEU A 82 -18.06 13.68 7.80
N GLY A 83 -17.92 12.37 7.81
CA GLY A 83 -17.35 11.57 6.72
C GLY A 83 -18.38 10.60 6.14
N THR A 84 -17.91 9.58 5.44
CA THR A 84 -18.77 8.53 4.89
C THR A 84 -18.57 7.23 5.67
N GLY A 85 -19.66 6.62 6.14
CA GLY A 85 -19.62 5.28 6.75
C GLY A 85 -19.46 4.18 5.69
N ALA A 86 -18.74 3.11 6.04
CA ALA A 86 -18.56 1.95 5.16
C ALA A 86 -19.75 0.98 5.20
N GLN A 87 -20.57 1.03 6.25
CA GLN A 87 -21.70 0.13 6.44
C GLN A 87 -22.74 0.28 5.32
N GLY A 88 -23.17 -0.84 4.76
CA GLY A 88 -24.16 -0.87 3.68
C GLY A 88 -23.64 -0.34 2.33
N LYS A 89 -22.35 -0.03 2.21
CA LYS A 89 -21.72 0.33 0.93
C LYS A 89 -21.17 -0.90 0.22
N VAL A 90 -20.97 -0.77 -1.08
CA VAL A 90 -20.34 -1.79 -1.92
C VAL A 90 -18.88 -1.41 -2.12
N LEU A 91 -17.96 -2.31 -1.77
CA LEU A 91 -16.53 -2.19 -2.06
C LEU A 91 -16.22 -2.89 -3.38
N GLY A 92 -15.75 -2.13 -4.37
CA GLY A 92 -15.24 -2.68 -5.63
C GLY A 92 -13.75 -2.94 -5.54
N ILE A 93 -13.31 -4.18 -5.79
CA ILE A 93 -11.90 -4.56 -5.83
C ILE A 93 -11.51 -4.87 -7.27
N LEU A 94 -10.65 -4.03 -7.85
CA LEU A 94 -10.09 -4.26 -9.18
C LEU A 94 -8.77 -5.02 -9.06
N GLY A 95 -8.80 -6.30 -9.42
CA GLY A 95 -7.65 -7.21 -9.26
C GLY A 95 -7.78 -8.10 -8.02
N MET A 96 -8.63 -9.13 -8.12
CA MET A 96 -8.93 -10.09 -7.03
C MET A 96 -7.84 -11.18 -6.87
N GLY A 97 -6.58 -10.74 -6.81
CA GLY A 97 -5.42 -11.59 -6.61
C GLY A 97 -5.28 -12.08 -5.16
N ARG A 98 -4.06 -12.39 -4.73
CA ARG A 98 -3.79 -12.82 -3.35
C ARG A 98 -4.20 -11.77 -2.32
N ILE A 99 -3.85 -10.51 -2.56
CA ILE A 99 -4.15 -9.36 -1.68
C ILE A 99 -5.62 -8.95 -1.75
N GLY A 100 -6.27 -9.12 -2.90
CA GLY A 100 -7.64 -8.64 -3.11
C GLY A 100 -8.72 -9.53 -2.49
N ARG A 101 -8.43 -10.80 -2.24
CA ARG A 101 -9.37 -11.75 -1.61
C ARG A 101 -9.35 -11.60 -0.10
#